data_AF-A0A182EVK0-F1
#
_entry.id   AF-A0A182EVK0-F1
#
_cell.length_a   1.000
_cell.length_b   1.000
_cell.length_c   1.000
_cell.angle_alpha   90.00
_cell.angle_beta   90.00
_cell.angle_gamma   90.00
#
_symmetry.space_group_name_H-M   'P 1'
#
loop_
_entity.id
_entity.type
_entity.pdbx_description
1 polymer ?
#
loop_
_entity_poly.entity_id
_entity_poly.type
_entity_poly.pdbx_seq_one_letter_code
_entity_poly.pdbx_strand_id
1 'polypeptide(L)'
;MGWLKVAEAMLNPFGEDDDDFECNFLLDKNLTVGLTIVDIGCCKTPALLKDVFWSEAQIEPLYSAESARGEYRISGLTGSTANI
;
A
#
# COMPACT_ATOMS: atom_id res chain seq x y z
N MET A 1 -25.91 -23.23 -6.74
CA MET A 1 -26.30 -22.05 -7.54
C MET A 1 -25.35 -20.87 -7.40
N GLY A 2 -24.63 -20.70 -6.28
CA GLY A 2 -23.70 -19.57 -6.07
C GLY A 2 -22.50 -19.49 -7.01
N TRP A 3 -21.82 -20.62 -7.32
CA TRP A 3 -20.66 -20.58 -8.23
C TRP A 3 -20.99 -20.13 -9.66
N LEU A 4 -22.21 -20.38 -10.14
CA LEU A 4 -22.63 -19.85 -11.44
C LEU A 4 -22.82 -18.33 -11.38
N LYS A 5 -23.34 -17.80 -10.27
CA LYS A 5 -23.52 -16.35 -10.08
C LYS A 5 -22.21 -15.59 -9.98
N VAL A 6 -21.18 -16.19 -9.40
CA VAL A 6 -19.82 -15.61 -9.42
C VAL A 6 -19.29 -15.53 -10.86
N ALA A 7 -19.46 -16.59 -11.65
CA ALA A 7 -19.03 -16.58 -13.06
C ALA A 7 -19.84 -15.57 -13.90
N GLU A 8 -21.12 -15.37 -13.59
CA GLU A 8 -21.99 -14.37 -14.23
C GLU A 8 -21.54 -12.95 -13.90
N ALA A 9 -21.27 -12.63 -12.62
CA ALA A 9 -20.75 -11.33 -12.20
C ALA A 9 -19.38 -11.02 -12.83
N MET A 10 -18.49 -12.01 -12.94
CA MET A 10 -17.18 -11.82 -13.56
C MET A 10 -17.20 -11.80 -15.09
N LEU A 11 -18.33 -12.13 -15.74
CA LEU A 11 -18.41 -12.20 -17.19
C LEU A 11 -18.28 -10.80 -17.84
N ASN A 12 -18.83 -9.78 -17.18
CA ASN A 12 -18.71 -8.38 -17.60
C ASN A 12 -18.46 -7.47 -16.38
N PRO A 13 -17.21 -7.30 -15.93
CA PRO A 13 -16.89 -6.54 -14.73
C PRO A 13 -16.92 -5.00 -14.93
N PHE A 14 -17.49 -4.53 -16.04
CA PHE A 14 -17.54 -3.11 -16.46
C PHE A 14 -18.98 -2.58 -16.53
N GLY A 15 -19.93 -3.28 -15.91
CA GLY A 15 -21.32 -2.85 -15.80
C GLY A 15 -21.56 -1.88 -14.64
N GLU A 16 -22.72 -2.00 -14.02
CA GLU A 16 -23.15 -1.23 -12.84
C GLU A 16 -23.52 -2.15 -11.66
N ASP A 17 -23.10 -3.42 -11.70
CA ASP A 17 -23.35 -4.34 -10.59
C ASP A 17 -22.48 -3.94 -9.37
N ASP A 18 -22.94 -4.26 -8.15
CA ASP A 18 -22.27 -3.85 -6.90
C ASP A 18 -20.80 -4.31 -6.78
N ASP A 19 -20.42 -5.39 -7.49
CA ASP A 19 -19.08 -5.99 -7.49
C ASP A 19 -18.25 -5.63 -8.75
N ASP A 20 -18.78 -4.76 -9.63
CA ASP A 20 -18.09 -4.31 -10.84
C ASP A 20 -16.96 -3.31 -10.51
N PHE A 21 -16.08 -3.07 -11.49
CA PHE A 21 -15.05 -2.07 -11.33
C PHE A 21 -15.64 -0.66 -11.32
N GLU A 22 -15.21 0.13 -10.33
CA GLU A 22 -15.50 1.57 -10.22
C GLU A 22 -14.71 2.40 -11.26
N CYS A 23 -15.02 2.20 -12.55
CA CYS A 23 -14.30 2.83 -13.65
C CYS A 23 -14.41 4.35 -13.65
N ASN A 24 -15.58 4.89 -13.32
CA ASN A 24 -15.78 6.35 -13.24
C ASN A 24 -14.85 6.98 -12.19
N PHE A 25 -14.74 6.37 -11.01
CA PHE A 25 -13.79 6.80 -10.00
C PHE A 25 -12.35 6.75 -10.51
N LEU A 26 -11.95 5.67 -11.19
CA LEU A 26 -10.60 5.55 -11.74
C LEU A 26 -10.30 6.62 -12.79
N LEU A 27 -11.27 6.94 -13.66
CA LEU A 27 -11.13 8.00 -14.65
C LEU A 27 -10.92 9.35 -13.99
N ASP A 28 -11.80 9.72 -13.05
CA ASP A 28 -11.73 11.01 -12.33
C ASP A 28 -10.42 11.14 -11.55
N LYS A 29 -10.05 10.08 -10.82
CA LYS A 29 -8.81 10.02 -10.04
C LYS A 29 -7.59 10.14 -10.95
N ASN A 30 -7.53 9.39 -12.04
CA ASN A 30 -6.36 9.38 -12.91
C ASN A 30 -6.22 10.70 -13.68
N LEU A 31 -7.32 11.28 -14.15
CA LEU A 31 -7.30 12.59 -14.79
C LEU A 31 -6.79 13.66 -13.82
N THR A 32 -7.36 13.70 -12.61
CA THR A 32 -6.99 14.68 -11.58
C THR A 32 -5.52 14.54 -11.16
N VAL A 33 -5.09 13.33 -10.82
CA VAL A 33 -3.71 13.06 -10.38
C VAL A 33 -2.72 13.28 -11.51
N GLY A 34 -3.02 12.80 -12.71
CA GLY A 34 -2.16 12.98 -13.88
C GLY A 34 -1.90 14.45 -14.19
N LEU A 35 -2.96 15.27 -14.23
CA LEU A 35 -2.83 16.71 -14.44
C LEU A 35 -2.07 17.39 -13.30
N THR A 36 -2.34 17.01 -12.04
CA THR A 36 -1.64 17.56 -10.88
C THR A 36 -0.14 17.29 -10.92
N ILE A 37 0.28 16.10 -11.39
CA ILE A 37 1.70 15.73 -11.50
C ILE A 37 2.41 16.62 -12.52
N VAL A 38 1.83 16.82 -13.70
CA VAL A 38 2.50 17.54 -14.81
C VAL A 38 2.36 19.06 -14.73
N ASP A 39 1.39 19.57 -13.97
CA ASP A 39 1.20 21.00 -13.75
C ASP A 39 1.83 21.43 -12.42
N ILE A 40 1.12 21.21 -11.31
CA ILE A 40 1.54 21.67 -9.98
C ILE A 40 2.80 20.93 -9.52
N GLY A 41 2.92 19.63 -9.78
CA GLY A 41 4.01 18.78 -9.30
C GLY A 41 5.28 18.84 -10.15
N CYS A 42 5.23 19.46 -11.34
CA CYS A 42 6.33 19.42 -12.27
C CYS A 42 7.57 20.11 -11.70
N CYS A 43 8.70 19.40 -11.67
CA CYS A 43 9.98 19.89 -11.14
C CYS A 43 9.92 20.41 -9.69
N LYS A 44 8.89 20.06 -8.91
CA LYS A 44 8.79 20.40 -7.49
C LYS A 44 9.22 19.23 -6.62
N THR A 45 10.49 19.23 -6.24
CA THR A 45 11.04 18.29 -5.26
C THR A 45 11.16 18.94 -3.88
N PRO A 46 10.90 18.22 -2.78
CA PRO A 46 11.19 18.74 -1.45
C PRO A 46 12.70 18.99 -1.27
N ALA A 47 13.05 19.85 -0.31
CA ALA A 47 14.44 20.09 0.03
C ALA A 47 15.10 18.80 0.55
N LEU A 48 16.30 18.50 0.06
CA LEU A 48 17.08 17.36 0.56
C LEU A 48 17.62 17.69 1.95
N LEU A 49 17.16 16.95 2.95
CA LEU A 49 17.61 17.05 4.34
C LEU A 49 18.09 15.67 4.81
N LYS A 50 19.02 15.66 5.76
CA LYS A 50 19.39 14.44 6.47
C LYS A 50 18.19 14.00 7.31
N ASP A 51 17.82 12.74 7.19
CA ASP A 51 16.73 12.17 7.98
C ASP A 51 17.18 11.96 9.45
N VAL A 52 16.21 11.63 10.31
CA VAL A 52 16.41 11.47 11.76
C VAL A 52 17.42 10.36 12.09
N PHE A 53 17.55 9.35 11.22
CA PHE A 53 18.42 8.20 11.42
C PHE A 53 19.77 8.32 10.70
N TRP A 54 20.08 9.47 10.08
CA TRP A 54 21.25 9.64 9.22
C TRP A 54 22.60 9.22 9.85
N SER A 55 22.73 9.30 11.18
CA SER A 55 23.97 8.97 11.90
C SER A 55 23.87 7.70 12.75
N GLU A 56 22.76 6.97 12.69
CA GLU A 56 22.50 5.81 13.54
C GLU A 56 22.97 4.51 12.86
N ALA A 57 23.70 3.67 13.61
CA ALA A 57 24.19 2.38 13.12
C ALA A 57 23.14 1.26 13.20
N GLN A 58 22.16 1.41 14.10
CA GLN A 58 21.04 0.49 14.29
C GLN A 58 19.78 1.33 14.48
N ILE A 59 18.77 1.07 13.64
CA ILE A 59 17.49 1.78 13.69
C ILE A 59 16.53 0.89 14.50
N GLU A 60 16.08 1.40 15.64
CA GLU A 60 14.99 0.75 16.37
C GLU A 60 13.65 1.12 15.72
N PRO A 61 12.80 0.13 15.40
CA PRO A 61 11.48 0.40 14.85
C PRO A 61 10.62 1.26 15.79
N LEU A 62 9.99 2.30 15.24
CA LEU A 62 9.07 3.17 15.98
C LEU A 62 7.67 2.54 16.02
N TYR A 63 7.45 1.61 16.94
CA TYR A 63 6.14 0.98 17.13
C TYR A 63 5.32 1.69 18.19
N SER A 64 4.00 1.77 17.96
CA SER A 64 3.05 2.05 19.03
C SER A 64 3.02 0.88 20.02
N ALA A 65 2.54 1.13 21.24
CA ALA A 65 2.46 0.10 22.28
C ALA A 65 1.57 -1.09 21.84
N GLU A 66 0.56 -0.85 21.03
CA GLU A 66 -0.33 -1.84 20.45
C GLU A 66 0.38 -2.70 19.39
N SER A 67 1.11 -2.10 18.46
CA SER A 67 1.84 -2.82 17.40
C SER A 67 3.00 -3.64 17.96
N ALA A 68 3.73 -3.09 18.93
CA ALA A 68 4.88 -3.75 19.55
C ALA A 68 4.52 -5.08 20.25
N ARG A 69 3.29 -5.20 20.78
CA ARG A 69 2.79 -6.44 21.41
C ARG A 69 2.61 -7.58 20.41
N GLY A 70 2.34 -7.26 19.14
CA GLY A 70 2.21 -8.25 18.05
C GLY A 70 3.55 -8.71 17.48
N GLU A 71 4.53 -7.81 17.42
CA GLU A 71 5.84 -8.05 16.77
C GLU A 71 6.85 -8.78 17.62
N TYR A 72 6.70 -8.82 18.95
CA TYR A 72 7.62 -9.58 19.80
C TYR A 72 7.71 -11.07 19.39
N ARG A 73 6.72 -11.59 18.64
CA ARG A 73 6.73 -12.96 18.11
C ARG A 73 7.51 -13.15 16.79
N ILE A 74 7.89 -12.09 16.10
CA ILE A 74 8.53 -12.14 14.77
C ILE A 74 9.80 -11.27 14.73
N SER A 75 10.44 -11.02 15.88
CA SER A 75 11.78 -10.42 15.87
C SER A 75 12.78 -11.48 15.43
N GLY A 76 13.30 -11.34 14.20
CA GLY A 76 14.39 -12.13 13.66
C GLY A 76 14.05 -13.61 13.52
N LEU A 77 13.31 -13.99 12.47
CA LEU A 77 13.13 -15.40 12.11
C LEU A 77 14.51 -15.99 11.80
N THR A 78 15.16 -16.54 12.82
CA THR A 78 16.45 -17.20 12.68
C THR A 78 16.11 -18.61 12.22
N GLY A 79 16.76 -19.06 11.14
CA GLY A 79 16.33 -20.24 10.38
C GLY A 79 16.10 -21.48 11.23
N SER A 80 15.33 -22.44 10.71
CA SER A 80 14.90 -23.65 11.45
C SER A 80 16.05 -24.51 12.00
N THR A 81 17.28 -24.31 11.53
CA THR A 81 18.50 -25.01 11.97
C THR A 81 19.42 -24.12 12.82
N ALA A 82 19.04 -22.88 13.11
CA ALA A 82 19.83 -22.00 13.94
C ALA A 82 19.78 -22.47 15.39
N ASN A 83 20.95 -22.68 15.99
CA ASN A 83 21.05 -22.94 17.41
C ASN A 83 20.97 -21.59 18.13
N ILE A 84 19.84 -21.32 18.78
CA ILE A 84 19.57 -20.10 19.56
C ILE A 84 19.89 -20.38 21.02
#